data_AF-A0A7S2NRP4-F1
#
_entry.id   AF-A0A7S2NRP4-F1
#
_cell.length_a   1.000
_cell.length_b   1.000
_cell.length_c   1.000
_cell.angle_alpha   90.00
_cell.angle_beta   90.00
_cell.angle_gamma   90.00
#
_symmetry.space_group_name_H-M   'P 1'
#
loop_
_entity.id
_entity.type
_entity.pdbx_description
1 polymer ?
#
loop_
_entity_poly.entity_id
_entity_poly.type
_entity_poly.pdbx_seq_one_letter_code
_entity_poly.pdbx_strand_id
1 'polypeptide(L)'
;GTVTALGIQIGVGKESDIFTIVTPDEHEVCLKLHRLGRTCFRTVKNNRDYIRQDQHASWIYLSRLSALKEYAFMKALHANGFPVPRPLDVNRHCVVMELASGYQLNSIQVLRHPHLVFDK
;
A
#
# COMPACT_ATOMS: atom_id res chain seq x y z
N GLY A 1 4.36 -11.43 17.38
CA GLY A 1 4.63 -10.86 16.05
C GLY A 1 3.37 -10.21 15.53
N THR A 2 3.44 -9.30 14.55
CA THR A 2 2.29 -8.48 14.12
C THR A 2 1.20 -9.28 13.38
N VAL A 3 1.51 -10.48 12.89
CA VAL A 3 0.60 -11.32 12.09
C VAL A 3 0.46 -12.69 12.74
N THR A 4 -0.79 -13.13 12.93
CA THR A 4 -1.15 -14.46 13.45
C THR A 4 -1.62 -15.39 12.34
N ALA A 5 -2.48 -14.89 11.44
CA ALA A 5 -3.00 -15.65 10.31
C ALA A 5 -3.06 -14.82 9.03
N LEU A 6 -2.91 -15.49 7.88
CA LEU A 6 -3.08 -14.91 6.55
C LEU A 6 -4.48 -15.27 6.02
N GLY A 7 -5.23 -14.26 5.61
CA GLY A 7 -6.53 -14.39 4.98
C GLY A 7 -6.44 -14.39 3.45
N ILE A 8 -7.55 -14.01 2.81
CA ILE A 8 -7.67 -14.02 1.35
C ILE A 8 -6.96 -12.84 0.68
N GLN A 9 -6.66 -12.99 -0.61
CA GLN A 9 -6.21 -11.89 -1.45
C GLN A 9 -7.41 -11.04 -1.88
N ILE A 10 -7.43 -9.78 -1.47
CA ILE A 10 -8.53 -8.84 -1.75
C ILE A 10 -8.21 -7.89 -2.91
N GLY A 11 -6.94 -7.80 -3.31
CA GLY A 11 -6.53 -6.93 -4.41
C GLY A 11 -5.23 -7.37 -5.07
N VAL A 12 -5.22 -7.30 -6.40
CA VAL A 12 -4.02 -7.49 -7.22
C VAL A 12 -3.82 -6.24 -8.06
N GLY A 13 -2.79 -5.48 -7.73
CA GLY A 13 -2.37 -4.32 -8.50
C GLY A 13 -1.18 -4.64 -9.41
N LYS A 14 -0.82 -3.69 -10.27
CA LYS A 14 0.39 -3.78 -11.11
C LYS A 14 1.68 -3.81 -10.28
N GLU A 15 1.66 -3.18 -9.10
CA GLU A 15 2.84 -2.94 -8.27
C GLU A 15 2.73 -3.51 -6.86
N SER A 16 1.59 -4.11 -6.50
CA SER A 16 1.38 -4.68 -5.17
C SER A 16 0.28 -5.71 -5.13
N ASP A 17 0.41 -6.65 -4.20
CA ASP A 17 -0.67 -7.55 -3.80
C ASP A 17 -1.20 -7.13 -2.44
N ILE A 18 -2.51 -7.26 -2.24
CA ILE A 18 -3.20 -6.89 -1.01
C ILE A 18 -3.90 -8.13 -0.45
N PHE A 19 -3.58 -8.45 0.79
CA PHE A 19 -4.14 -9.58 1.53
C PHE A 19 -4.79 -9.08 2.81
N THR A 20 -5.81 -9.81 3.26
CA THR A 20 -6.32 -9.65 4.62
C THR A 20 -5.49 -10.50 5.58
N ILE A 21 -5.28 -10.03 6.80
CA ILE A 21 -4.56 -10.76 7.85
C ILE A 21 -5.23 -10.56 9.21
N VAL A 22 -4.95 -11.46 10.15
CA VAL A 22 -5.42 -11.36 11.54
C VAL A 22 -4.24 -11.10 12.46
N THR A 23 -4.37 -10.10 13.32
CA THR A 23 -3.39 -9.74 14.36
C THR A 23 -3.53 -10.62 15.60
N PRO A 24 -2.55 -10.61 16.54
CA PRO A 24 -2.68 -11.32 17.82
C PRO A 24 -3.88 -10.89 18.66
N ASP A 25 -4.32 -9.65 18.50
CA ASP A 25 -5.48 -9.08 19.20
C ASP A 25 -6.81 -9.40 18.49
N GLU A 26 -6.82 -10.40 17.60
CA GLU A 26 -7.98 -10.84 16.80
C GLU A 26 -8.59 -9.76 15.89
N HIS A 27 -7.86 -8.68 15.63
CA HIS A 27 -8.28 -7.67 14.65
C HIS A 27 -7.88 -8.05 13.23
N GLU A 28 -8.84 -7.90 12.31
CA GLU A 28 -8.63 -8.04 10.87
C GLU A 28 -8.02 -6.76 10.29
N VAL A 29 -6.86 -6.89 9.66
CA VAL A 29 -6.11 -5.77 9.07
C VAL A 29 -5.60 -6.14 7.67
N CYS A 30 -5.01 -5.17 6.99
CA CYS A 30 -4.55 -5.29 5.61
C CYS A 30 -3.02 -5.46 5.55
N LEU A 31 -2.56 -6.43 4.76
CA LEU A 31 -1.17 -6.64 4.39
C LEU A 31 -0.97 -6.29 2.91
N LYS A 32 -0.13 -5.29 2.65
CA LYS A 32 0.29 -4.92 1.30
C LYS A 32 1.71 -5.38 1.02
N LEU A 33 1.89 -6.19 -0.01
CA LEU A 33 3.18 -6.63 -0.52
C LEU A 33 3.55 -5.84 -1.76
N HIS A 34 4.62 -5.05 -1.69
CA HIS A 34 5.16 -4.34 -2.86
C HIS A 34 5.87 -5.32 -3.80
N ARG A 35 5.48 -5.31 -5.07
CA ARG A 35 6.03 -6.16 -6.13
C ARG A 35 6.37 -5.35 -7.37
N LEU A 36 7.43 -4.54 -7.27
CA LEU A 36 7.96 -3.86 -8.45
C LEU A 36 8.55 -4.90 -9.42
N GLY A 37 8.30 -4.75 -10.72
CA GLY A 37 8.88 -5.59 -11.77
C GLY A 37 8.03 -6.78 -12.23
N ARG A 38 6.77 -6.93 -11.78
CA ARG A 38 5.89 -8.06 -12.13
C ARG A 38 5.34 -8.00 -13.55
N THR A 39 5.28 -6.82 -14.17
CA THR A 39 4.90 -6.64 -15.58
C THR A 39 5.46 -5.31 -16.09
N CYS A 40 6.25 -5.40 -17.16
CA CYS A 40 6.90 -4.33 -17.96
C CYS A 40 6.71 -2.87 -17.51
N PHE A 41 7.50 -2.45 -16.51
CA PHE A 41 7.93 -1.05 -16.41
C PHE A 41 9.40 -0.98 -16.84
N ARG A 42 9.64 -0.94 -18.17
CA ARG A 42 10.98 -0.64 -18.70
C ARG A 42 11.47 0.76 -18.27
N THR A 43 10.54 1.67 -17.98
CA THR A 43 10.79 3.08 -17.66
C THR A 43 11.11 3.35 -16.18
N VAL A 44 10.81 2.42 -15.25
CA VAL A 44 11.11 2.63 -13.81
C VAL A 44 12.61 2.71 -13.54
N LYS A 45 13.43 2.13 -14.41
CA LYS A 45 14.90 2.24 -14.36
C LYS A 45 15.41 3.65 -14.71
N ASN A 46 14.64 4.44 -15.46
CA ASN A 46 15.08 5.76 -15.95
C ASN A 46 14.57 6.95 -15.10
N ASN A 47 13.43 6.82 -14.42
CA ASN A 47 12.75 7.97 -13.80
C ASN A 47 12.73 7.98 -12.26
N ARG A 48 13.57 7.18 -11.57
CA ARG A 48 13.66 7.23 -10.09
C ARG A 48 15.03 7.72 -9.64
N ASP A 49 15.07 8.95 -9.12
CA ASP A 49 16.22 9.68 -8.56
C ASP A 49 16.97 9.00 -7.39
N TYR A 50 16.59 7.79 -7.00
CA TYR A 50 17.22 7.07 -5.87
C TYR A 50 18.32 6.10 -6.29
N ILE A 51 18.51 5.88 -7.60
CA ILE A 51 19.50 4.95 -8.13
C ILE A 51 20.69 5.78 -8.65
N ARG A 52 21.81 5.79 -7.91
CA ARG A 52 23.10 6.18 -8.48
C ARG A 52 23.37 5.29 -9.69
N GLN A 53 23.75 5.88 -10.82
CA GLN A 53 23.90 5.24 -12.14
C GLN A 53 24.70 3.92 -12.15
N ASP A 54 25.52 3.64 -11.13
CA ASP A 54 26.42 2.49 -11.06
C ASP A 54 25.98 1.32 -10.15
N GLN A 55 24.76 1.32 -9.60
CA GLN A 55 24.27 0.18 -8.82
C GLN A 55 23.08 -0.52 -9.49
N HIS A 56 23.27 -1.80 -9.82
CA HIS A 56 22.20 -2.71 -10.20
C HIS A 56 21.22 -2.92 -9.02
N ALA A 57 20.32 -1.97 -8.80
CA ALA A 57 19.30 -2.07 -7.76
C ALA A 57 18.33 -3.21 -8.12
N SER A 58 18.29 -4.25 -7.28
CA SER A 58 17.37 -5.37 -7.48
C SER A 58 15.92 -4.91 -7.27
N TRP A 59 14.97 -5.53 -7.98
CA TRP A 59 13.54 -5.25 -7.81
C TRP A 59 13.06 -5.44 -6.37
N ILE A 60 13.69 -6.35 -5.63
CA ILE A 60 13.43 -6.58 -4.20
C ILE A 60 13.87 -5.36 -3.37
N TYR A 61 15.05 -4.80 -3.66
CA TYR A 61 15.54 -3.60 -2.97
C TYR A 61 14.65 -2.40 -3.25
N LEU A 62 14.24 -2.21 -4.52
CA LEU A 62 13.32 -1.13 -4.90
C LEU A 62 11.93 -1.29 -4.26
N SER A 63 11.42 -2.52 -4.17
CA SER A 63 10.17 -2.81 -3.47
C SER A 63 10.26 -2.49 -1.98
N ARG A 64 11.40 -2.77 -1.34
CA ARG A 64 11.67 -2.37 0.04
C ARG A 64 11.66 -0.85 0.22
N LEU A 65 12.36 -0.11 -0.63
CA LEU A 65 12.37 1.35 -0.55
C LEU A 65 10.97 1.95 -0.76
N SER A 66 10.19 1.37 -1.68
CA SER A 66 8.81 1.78 -1.92
C SER A 66 7.92 1.59 -0.69
N ALA A 67 8.01 0.43 -0.03
CA ALA A 67 7.26 0.13 1.19
C ALA A 67 7.61 1.08 2.35
N LEU A 68 8.91 1.35 2.56
CA LEU A 68 9.36 2.29 3.59
C LEU A 68 8.86 3.70 3.34
N LYS A 69 8.90 4.17 2.10
CA LYS A 69 8.41 5.50 1.71
C LYS A 69 6.89 5.61 1.92
N GLU A 70 6.14 4.59 1.50
CA GLU A 70 4.69 4.54 1.70
C GLU A 70 4.32 4.56 3.19
N TYR A 71 4.96 3.72 4.00
CA TYR A 71 4.73 3.69 5.45
C TYR A 71 5.04 5.04 6.12
N ALA A 72 6.15 5.68 5.74
CA ALA A 72 6.54 6.99 6.28
C ALA A 72 5.50 8.08 5.96
N PHE A 73 5.00 8.14 4.72
CA PHE A 73 3.95 9.08 4.35
C PHE A 73 2.63 8.76 5.03
N MET A 74 2.23 7.50 5.09
CA MET A 74 1.00 7.08 5.76
C MET A 74 1.03 7.47 7.24
N LYS A 75 2.16 7.30 7.91
CA LYS A 75 2.36 7.73 9.31
C LYS A 75 2.26 9.25 9.46
N ALA A 76 2.90 10.01 8.56
CA ALA A 76 2.81 11.46 8.58
C ALA A 76 1.37 11.96 8.33
N LEU A 77 0.68 11.41 7.34
CA LEU A 77 -0.69 11.78 6.99
C LEU A 77 -1.67 11.44 8.13
N HIS A 78 -1.57 10.24 8.70
CA HIS A 78 -2.38 9.82 9.83
C HIS A 78 -2.16 10.72 11.06
N ALA A 79 -0.90 11.08 11.36
CA ALA A 79 -0.58 11.98 12.47
C ALA A 79 -1.12 13.41 12.28
N ASN A 80 -1.34 13.84 11.04
CA ASN A 80 -1.94 15.14 10.70
C ASN A 80 -3.47 15.08 10.56
N GLY A 81 -4.12 13.96 10.90
CA GLY A 81 -5.58 13.83 10.88
C GLY A 81 -6.20 13.64 9.48
N PHE A 82 -5.39 13.31 8.47
CA PHE A 82 -5.92 12.94 7.15
C PHE A 82 -6.66 11.59 7.22
N PRO A 83 -7.74 11.40 6.43
CA PRO A 83 -8.51 10.15 6.41
C PRO A 83 -7.77 9.06 5.63
N VAL A 84 -6.68 8.56 6.20
CA VAL A 84 -5.87 7.47 5.66
C VAL A 84 -5.91 6.27 6.61
N PRO A 85 -5.73 5.03 6.11
CA PRO A 85 -5.62 3.86 6.97
C PRO A 85 -4.51 4.03 8.02
N ARG A 86 -4.76 3.61 9.26
CA ARG A 86 -3.73 3.62 10.30
C ARG A 86 -2.57 2.68 9.93
N PRO A 87 -1.32 3.15 9.89
CA PRO A 87 -0.17 2.28 9.68
C PRO A 87 0.13 1.50 10.97
N LEU A 88 0.29 0.18 10.88
CA LEU A 88 0.67 -0.66 12.02
C LEU A 88 2.16 -1.00 11.99
N ASP A 89 2.64 -1.57 10.90
CA ASP A 89 4.01 -2.10 10.83
C ASP A 89 4.55 -2.12 9.39
N VAL A 90 5.88 -2.17 9.24
CA VAL A 90 6.56 -2.31 7.95
C VAL A 90 7.76 -3.24 8.09
N ASN A 91 7.87 -4.21 7.18
CA ASN A 91 9.01 -5.11 7.14
C ASN A 91 9.40 -5.39 5.70
N ARG A 92 10.64 -5.02 5.35
CA ARG A 92 11.17 -5.11 3.97
C ARG A 92 10.22 -4.45 2.97
N HIS A 93 9.53 -5.23 2.15
CA HIS A 93 8.64 -4.79 1.07
C HIS A 93 7.16 -4.93 1.46
N CYS A 94 6.88 -5.17 2.74
CA CYS A 94 5.56 -5.43 3.27
C CYS A 94 5.12 -4.30 4.19
N VAL A 95 3.89 -3.82 4.04
CA VAL A 95 3.26 -2.83 4.93
C VAL A 95 2.00 -3.44 5.51
N VAL A 96 1.85 -3.38 6.84
CA VAL A 96 0.62 -3.71 7.55
C VAL A 96 -0.09 -2.42 7.93
N MET A 97 -1.36 -2.31 7.53
CA MET A 97 -2.19 -1.14 7.76
C MET A 97 -3.62 -1.54 8.09
N GLU A 98 -4.40 -0.63 8.63
CA GLU A 98 -5.83 -0.82 8.88
C GLU A 98 -6.58 -1.22 7.61
N LEU A 99 -7.58 -2.09 7.76
CA LEU A 99 -8.47 -2.45 6.66
C LEU A 99 -9.50 -1.34 6.46
N ALA A 100 -9.41 -0.63 5.33
CA ALA A 100 -10.39 0.39 4.98
C ALA A 100 -11.71 -0.27 4.56
N SER A 101 -12.77 -0.04 5.34
CA SER A 101 -14.12 -0.51 5.01
C SER A 101 -14.80 0.45 4.03
N GLY A 102 -15.02 -0.02 2.79
CA GLY A 102 -15.69 0.79 1.77
C GLY A 102 -15.59 0.19 0.37
N TYR A 103 -16.12 0.94 -0.60
CA TYR A 103 -16.09 0.58 -2.02
C TYR A 103 -15.14 1.51 -2.76
N GLN A 104 -14.51 0.98 -3.81
CA GLN A 104 -13.73 1.82 -4.72
C GLN A 104 -14.67 2.76 -5.48
N LEU A 105 -14.27 4.02 -5.68
CA LEU A 105 -15.12 5.00 -6.38
C LEU A 105 -15.46 4.57 -7.81
N ASN A 106 -14.61 3.78 -8.47
CA ASN A 106 -14.84 3.26 -9.82
C ASN A 106 -15.95 2.18 -9.88
N SER A 107 -16.32 1.55 -8.75
CA SER A 107 -17.39 0.55 -8.69
C SER A 107 -18.73 1.16 -8.28
N ILE A 108 -18.76 2.45 -7.95
CA ILE A 108 -19.98 3.16 -7.59
C ILE A 108 -20.67 3.66 -8.88
N GLN A 109 -21.87 3.16 -9.14
CA GLN A 109 -22.66 3.55 -10.31
C GLN A 109 -23.40 4.88 -10.13
N VAL A 110 -23.88 5.15 -8.91
CA VAL A 110 -24.67 6.34 -8.60
C VAL A 110 -24.21 6.92 -7.26
N LEU A 111 -23.85 8.20 -7.27
CA LEU A 111 -23.59 8.97 -6.06
C LEU A 111 -24.84 9.75 -5.69
N ARG A 112 -25.33 9.58 -4.45
CA ARG A 112 -26.52 10.29 -3.96
C ARG A 112 -26.32 11.81 -3.94
N HIS A 113 -25.11 12.24 -3.57
CA HIS A 113 -24.76 13.66 -3.45
C HIS A 113 -23.36 13.91 -4.05
N PRO A 114 -23.23 14.03 -5.39
CA PRO A 114 -21.93 14.19 -6.03
C PRO A 114 -21.18 15.46 -5.62
N HIS A 115 -21.90 16.58 -5.43
CA HIS A 115 -21.32 17.87 -5.04
C HIS A 115 -20.57 17.79 -3.70
N LEU A 116 -21.16 17.15 -2.69
CA LEU A 116 -20.52 16.97 -1.37
C LEU A 116 -19.24 16.14 -1.40
N VAL A 117 -19.07 15.28 -2.41
CA VAL A 117 -17.85 14.46 -2.57
C VAL A 117 -16.77 15.25 -3.30
N PHE A 118 -17.15 16.15 -4.21
CA PHE A 118 -16.22 16.98 -4.98
C PHE A 118 -15.72 18.19 -4.21
N ASP A 119 -16.60 18.85 -3.44
CA ASP A 119 -16.29 20.09 -2.70
C ASP A 119 -15.60 19.84 -1.35
N LYS A 120 -15.22 18.60 -1.06
CA LYS A 120 -14.60 18.16 0.20
C LYS A 120 -13.08 18.21 0.14
#